data_AF-A0A918D2J3-F1
#
_entry.id   AF-A0A918D2J3-F1
#
_cell.length_a   1.000
_cell.length_b   1.000
_cell.length_c   1.000
_cell.angle_alpha   90.00
_cell.angle_beta   90.00
_cell.angle_gamma   90.00
#
_symmetry.space_group_name_H-M   'P 1'
#
loop_
_entity.id
_entity.type
_entity.pdbx_description
1 polymer ?
#
loop_
_entity_poly.entity_id
_entity_poly.type
_entity_poly.pdbx_seq_one_letter_code
_entity_poly.pdbx_strand_id
1 'polypeptide(L)'
;MDAITVSRELKRGTVEQIDTNRKPYQKYFPDAGARVYEENRRNGGAPTILMASWEFMLFAEEKILKDNWSPDAVVGYAKKQNTFDSVPCTKTLYNHCRTHTR
;
A
#
# COMPACT_ATOMS: atom_id res chain seq x y z
N MET A 1 0.57 -11.00 25.57
CA MET A 1 0.29 -9.56 25.44
C MET A 1 1.08 -8.83 26.49
N ASP A 2 1.99 -7.96 26.09
CA ASP A 2 2.75 -7.12 27.00
C ASP A 2 1.98 -5.84 27.37
N ALA A 3 2.35 -5.19 28.47
CA ALA A 3 1.67 -4.00 28.98
C ALA A 3 1.67 -2.81 27.97
N ILE A 4 2.69 -2.73 27.11
CA ILE A 4 2.81 -1.68 26.09
C ILE A 4 1.78 -1.91 24.98
N THR A 5 1.60 -3.16 24.56
CA THR A 5 0.58 -3.54 23.57
C THR A 5 -0.83 -3.21 24.06
N VAL A 6 -1.16 -3.49 25.33
CA VAL A 6 -2.47 -3.16 25.92
C VAL A 6 -2.70 -1.65 25.98
N SER A 7 -1.72 -0.87 26.43
CA SER A 7 -1.85 0.59 26.51
C SER A 7 -2.04 1.25 25.13
N ARG A 8 -1.29 0.78 24.12
CA ARG A 8 -1.42 1.27 22.74
C ARG A 8 -2.78 0.92 22.13
N GLU A 9 -3.30 -0.26 22.46
CA GLU A 9 -4.61 -0.70 22.03
C GLU A 9 -5.72 0.15 22.66
N LEU A 10 -5.70 0.34 23.98
CA LEU A 10 -6.64 1.20 24.69
C LEU A 10 -6.64 2.62 24.12
N LYS A 11 -5.46 3.17 23.82
CA LYS A 11 -5.34 4.50 23.21
C LYS A 11 -5.99 4.59 21.82
N ARG A 12 -5.92 3.52 21.01
CA ARG A 12 -6.56 3.48 19.69
C ARG A 12 -8.08 3.28 19.77
N GLY A 13 -8.54 2.49 20.75
CA GLY A 13 -9.95 2.15 20.91
C GLY A 13 -10.78 3.12 21.76
N THR A 14 -10.14 4.03 22.50
CA THR A 14 -10.84 5.02 23.31
C THR A 14 -11.26 6.21 22.46
N VAL A 15 -12.55 6.53 22.46
CA VAL A 15 -13.14 7.64 21.71
C VAL A 15 -14.01 8.51 22.61
N GLU A 16 -14.08 9.80 22.27
CA GLU A 16 -14.99 10.73 22.92
C GLU A 16 -16.42 10.50 22.42
N GLN A 17 -17.37 10.46 23.35
CA GLN A 17 -18.80 10.31 23.12
C GLN A 17 -19.54 11.40 23.90
N ILE A 18 -20.75 11.72 23.47
CA ILE A 18 -21.61 12.70 24.15
C ILE A 18 -22.72 11.94 24.88
N ASP A 19 -22.91 12.23 26.16
CA ASP A 19 -23.99 11.64 26.96
C ASP A 19 -25.34 12.34 26.71
N THR A 20 -26.41 11.82 27.32
CA THR A 20 -27.76 12.39 27.22
C THR A 20 -27.84 13.85 27.71
N ASN A 21 -26.95 14.25 28.61
CA ASN A 21 -26.86 15.60 29.17
C ASN A 21 -25.90 16.50 28.38
N ARG A 22 -25.48 16.08 27.18
CA ARG A 22 -24.50 16.77 26.31
C ARG A 22 -23.11 16.93 26.93
N LYS A 23 -22.73 16.09 27.87
CA LYS A 23 -21.39 16.08 28.46
C LYS A 23 -20.48 15.08 27.71
N PRO A 24 -19.27 15.49 27.31
CA PRO A 24 -18.32 14.59 26.69
C PRO A 24 -17.79 13.59 27.72
N TYR A 25 -17.61 12.34 27.29
CA TYR A 25 -16.96 11.29 28.07
C TYR A 25 -16.17 10.35 27.17
N GLN A 26 -15.14 9.71 27.73
CA GLN A 26 -14.30 8.77 27.00
C GLN A 26 -14.81 7.34 27.21
N LYS A 27 -14.93 6.58 26.13
CA LYS A 27 -15.33 5.17 26.19
C LYS A 27 -14.51 4.34 25.22
N TYR A 28 -14.12 3.15 25.68
CA TYR A 28 -13.39 2.19 24.87
C TYR A 28 -14.33 1.39 23.97
N PHE A 29 -13.98 1.29 22.68
CA PHE A 29 -14.60 0.41 21.71
C PHE A 29 -13.53 -0.35 20.92
N PRO A 30 -13.56 -1.70 20.93
CA PRO A 30 -12.56 -2.51 20.24
C PRO A 30 -12.58 -2.28 18.73
N ASP A 31 -13.76 -2.08 18.14
CA ASP A 31 -13.91 -1.83 16.69
C ASP A 31 -13.24 -0.51 16.26
N ALA A 32 -13.30 0.51 17.11
CA ALA A 32 -12.61 1.78 16.87
C ALA A 32 -11.08 1.56 16.88
N GLY A 33 -10.59 0.77 17.83
CA GLY A 33 -9.17 0.43 17.93
C GLY A 33 -8.65 -0.36 16.73
N ALA A 34 -9.45 -1.33 16.28
CA ALA A 34 -9.15 -2.12 15.08
C ALA A 34 -9.13 -1.25 13.82
N ARG A 35 -10.14 -0.38 13.63
CA ARG A 35 -10.19 0.54 12.49
C ARG A 35 -8.97 1.47 12.44
N VAL A 36 -8.62 2.09 13.58
CA VAL A 36 -7.45 2.98 13.67
C VAL A 36 -6.15 2.21 13.44
N TYR A 37 -6.05 0.96 13.90
CA TYR A 37 -4.90 0.11 13.62
C TYR A 37 -4.76 -0.19 12.13
N GLU A 38 -5.85 -0.60 11.46
CA GLU A 38 -5.83 -0.88 10.01
C GLU A 38 -5.49 0.35 9.19
N GLU A 39 -6.06 1.52 9.52
CA GLU A 39 -5.77 2.78 8.84
C GLU A 39 -4.29 3.14 8.96
N ASN A 40 -3.74 3.09 10.18
CA ASN A 40 -2.31 3.31 10.40
C ASN A 40 -1.45 2.28 9.67
N ARG A 41 -1.92 1.03 9.56
CA ARG A 41 -1.20 -0.03 8.84
C ARG A 41 -1.22 0.18 7.33
N ARG A 42 -2.29 0.75 6.77
CA ARG A 42 -2.38 1.14 5.35
C ARG A 42 -1.49 2.33 5.02
N ASN A 43 -1.41 3.29 5.94
CA ASN A 43 -0.59 4.50 5.79
C ASN A 43 0.89 4.27 6.15
N GLY A 44 1.19 3.19 6.87
CA GLY A 44 2.52 2.84 7.33
C GLY A 44 3.22 1.87 6.40
N GLY A 45 4.39 2.26 5.90
CA GLY A 45 5.26 1.39 5.12
C GLY A 45 6.21 2.20 4.25
N ALA A 46 7.33 1.60 3.86
CA ALA A 46 8.11 2.14 2.76
C ALA A 46 7.30 2.00 1.46
N PRO A 47 7.40 2.95 0.52
CA PRO A 47 6.82 2.78 -0.81
C PRO A 47 7.31 1.46 -1.39
N THR A 48 6.38 0.64 -1.88
CA THR A 48 6.75 -0.61 -2.54
C THR A 48 7.56 -0.32 -3.79
N ILE A 49 8.40 -1.26 -4.23
CA ILE A 49 9.15 -1.12 -5.49
C ILE A 49 8.20 -0.82 -6.66
N LEU A 50 6.98 -1.35 -6.65
CA LEU A 50 5.94 -1.04 -7.65
C LEU A 50 5.55 0.43 -7.64
N MET A 51 5.35 1.02 -6.45
CA MET A 51 5.01 2.43 -6.29
C MET A 51 6.16 3.34 -6.73
N ALA A 52 7.40 2.96 -6.40
CA ALA A 52 8.60 3.68 -6.86
C ALA A 52 8.85 3.54 -8.38
N SER A 53 8.35 2.47 -8.99
CA SER A 53 8.49 2.18 -10.43
C SER A 53 7.25 2.56 -11.24
N TRP A 54 6.38 3.44 -10.73
CA TRP A 54 5.08 3.75 -11.34
C TRP A 54 5.20 4.19 -12.81
N GLU A 55 6.13 5.10 -13.12
CA GLU A 55 6.40 5.56 -14.49
C GLU A 55 6.84 4.41 -15.41
N PHE A 56 7.66 3.49 -14.90
CA PHE A 56 8.06 2.29 -15.63
C PHE A 56 6.86 1.37 -15.89
N MET A 57 5.95 1.22 -14.93
CA MET A 57 4.78 0.35 -15.07
C MET A 57 3.84 0.85 -16.17
N LEU A 58 3.57 2.16 -16.23
CA LEU A 58 2.77 2.77 -17.30
C LEU A 58 3.40 2.57 -18.68
N PHE A 59 4.71 2.80 -18.78
CA PHE A 59 5.45 2.54 -20.01
C PHE A 59 5.39 1.07 -20.40
N ALA A 60 5.56 0.16 -19.43
CA ALA A 60 5.55 -1.27 -19.69
C ALA A 60 4.17 -1.76 -20.15
N GLU A 61 3.08 -1.28 -19.53
CA GLU A 61 1.72 -1.57 -19.98
C GLU A 61 1.49 -1.11 -21.42
N GLU A 62 1.91 0.11 -21.75
CA GLU A 62 1.76 0.62 -23.12
C GLU A 62 2.53 -0.23 -24.13
N LYS A 63 3.79 -0.58 -23.85
CA LYS A 63 4.63 -1.39 -24.74
C LYS A 63 4.15 -2.83 -24.87
N ILE A 64 3.65 -3.44 -23.79
CA ILE A 64 3.13 -4.80 -23.81
C ILE A 64 1.80 -4.83 -24.57
N LEU A 65 0.90 -3.88 -24.33
CA LEU A 65 -0.45 -3.88 -24.91
C LEU A 65 -0.49 -3.38 -26.37
N LYS A 66 0.25 -2.32 -26.71
CA LYS A 66 0.21 -1.72 -28.06
C LYS A 66 1.26 -2.30 -28.99
N ASP A 67 2.49 -2.47 -28.50
CA ASP A 67 3.63 -2.89 -29.32
C ASP A 67 3.92 -4.40 -29.21
N ASN A 68 3.15 -5.13 -28.38
CA ASN A 68 3.26 -6.58 -28.14
C ASN A 68 4.65 -7.01 -27.66
N TRP A 69 5.32 -6.17 -26.86
CA TRP A 69 6.62 -6.49 -26.27
C TRP A 69 6.48 -7.55 -25.17
N SER A 70 7.46 -8.43 -25.05
CA SER A 70 7.53 -9.32 -23.88
C SER A 70 7.95 -8.53 -22.63
N PRO A 71 7.52 -8.93 -21.42
CA PRO A 71 7.96 -8.29 -20.17
C PRO A 71 9.49 -8.24 -20.03
N ASP A 72 10.19 -9.28 -20.49
CA ASP A 72 11.65 -9.33 -20.51
C ASP A 72 12.27 -8.29 -21.45
N ALA A 73 11.67 -8.08 -22.63
CA ALA A 73 12.12 -7.07 -23.59
C ALA A 73 11.99 -5.65 -23.02
N VAL A 74 10.88 -5.36 -22.33
CA VAL A 74 10.66 -4.05 -21.70
C VAL A 74 11.66 -3.79 -20.57
N VAL A 75 11.85 -4.77 -19.66
CA VAL A 75 12.83 -4.64 -18.55
C VAL A 75 14.26 -4.47 -19.09
N GLY A 76 14.63 -5.26 -20.11
CA GLY A 76 15.94 -5.18 -20.75
C GLY A 76 16.18 -3.82 -21.41
N TYR A 77 15.18 -3.29 -22.12
CA TYR A 77 15.24 -1.97 -22.73
C TYR A 77 15.38 -0.86 -21.68
N ALA A 78 14.54 -0.87 -20.64
CA ALA A 78 14.57 0.12 -19.57
C ALA A 78 15.93 0.18 -18.86
N LYS A 79 16.53 -0.98 -18.58
CA LYS A 79 17.87 -1.08 -17.98
C LYS A 79 18.97 -0.56 -18.91
N LYS A 80 18.87 -0.82 -20.22
CA LYS A 80 19.86 -0.36 -21.20
C LYS A 80 19.83 1.15 -21.40
N GLN A 81 18.64 1.74 -21.37
CA GLN A 81 18.45 3.18 -21.58
C GLN A 81 18.63 4.00 -20.29
N ASN A 82 18.61 3.36 -19.12
CA ASN A 82 18.69 4.01 -17.81
C ASN A 82 17.69 5.16 -17.65
N THR A 83 16.48 4.98 -18.21
CA THR A 83 15.43 6.01 -18.31
C THR A 83 14.53 6.10 -17.09
N PHE A 84 14.58 5.12 -16.19
CA PHE A 84 13.71 5.06 -15.01
C PHE A 84 14.54 4.90 -13.75
N ASP A 85 14.18 5.65 -12.70
CA ASP A 85 14.86 5.61 -11.40
C ASP A 85 14.70 4.25 -10.69
N SER A 86 13.57 3.58 -10.93
CA SER A 86 13.30 2.25 -10.39
C SER A 86 12.73 1.35 -11.48
N VAL A 87 13.40 0.21 -11.68
CA VAL A 87 12.97 -0.83 -12.61
C VAL A 87 12.79 -2.14 -11.82
N PRO A 88 11.57 -2.69 -11.73
CA PRO A 88 11.32 -3.94 -11.03
C PRO A 88 11.93 -5.11 -11.79
N CYS A 89 12.14 -6.25 -11.11
CA CYS A 89 12.54 -7.47 -11.79
C CYS A 89 11.40 -8.01 -12.67
N THR A 90 11.73 -8.77 -13.71
CA THR A 90 10.72 -9.30 -14.64
C THR A 90 9.63 -10.10 -13.93
N LYS A 91 9.98 -10.87 -12.88
CA LYS A 91 9.01 -11.62 -12.08
C LYS A 91 7.96 -10.71 -11.42
N THR A 92 8.37 -9.56 -10.91
CA THR A 92 7.46 -8.56 -10.33
C THR A 92 6.54 -7.96 -11.38
N LEU A 93 7.08 -7.67 -12.58
CA LEU A 93 6.30 -7.20 -13.72
C LEU A 93 5.24 -8.24 -14.14
N TYR A 94 5.64 -9.50 -14.32
CA TYR A 94 4.71 -10.60 -14.64
C TYR A 94 3.58 -10.75 -13.60
N ASN A 95 3.93 -10.69 -12.31
CA ASN A 95 2.92 -10.77 -11.24
C ASN A 95 1.91 -9.62 -11.34
N HIS A 96 2.38 -8.41 -11.63
CA HIS A 96 1.52 -7.24 -11.76
C HIS A 96 0.58 -7.33 -12.97
N CYS A 97 1.10 -7.73 -14.14
CA CYS A 97 0.28 -7.97 -15.33
C CYS A 97 -0.80 -9.02 -15.04
N ARG A 98 -0.44 -10.12 -14.36
CA ARG A 98 -1.38 -11.20 -14.02
C ARG A 98 -2.52 -10.72 -13.10
N THR A 99 -2.27 -9.77 -12.19
CA THR A 99 -3.29 -9.25 -11.28
C THR A 99 -4.26 -8.25 -11.91
N HIS A 100 -3.86 -7.55 -12.98
CA HIS A 100 -4.68 -6.53 -13.64
C HIS A 100 -5.46 -7.04 -14.87
N THR A 101 -5.22 -8.27 -15.32
CA THR A 101 -5.99 -8.93 -16.41
C THR A 101 -7.09 -9.87 -15.87
N ARG A 102 -7.68 -9.59 -14.70
CA ARG A 102 -8.75 -10.40 -14.08
C ARG A 102 -9.99 -9.59 -13.78
#